data_AF-A0A4U1JJH5-F1
#
_entry.id   AF-A0A4U1JJH5-F1
#
_cell.length_a   1.000
_cell.length_b   1.000
_cell.length_c   1.000
_cell.angle_alpha   90.00
_cell.angle_beta   90.00
_cell.angle_gamma   90.00
#
_symmetry.space_group_name_H-M   'P 1'
#
loop_
_entity.id
_entity.type
_entity.pdbx_description
1 polymer ?
#
loop_
_entity_poly.entity_id
_entity_poly.type
_entity_poly.pdbx_seq_one_letter_code
_entity_poly.pdbx_strand_id
1 'polypeptide(L)'
;MTRAAHEDQLLKSLIREHRKRKDEPLHLAIHFEHARHKRDLCLFEVLGNFGSGSIHEDKKLFEVAFAAASVGSRLSSRDALRLVLTSPEELREALRAGWASLTPIKKAFADDAATVLFSDSIGKHLLADLQHGAANAKKRRIA
;
A
#
# COMPACT_ATOMS: atom_id res chain seq x y z
N MET A 1 12.84 -22.79 7.03
CA MET A 1 11.86 -21.88 6.39
C MET A 1 12.61 -20.87 5.53
N THR A 2 12.05 -20.46 4.39
CA THR A 2 12.70 -19.50 3.47
C THR A 2 12.45 -18.05 3.91
N ARG A 3 13.29 -17.12 3.45
CA ARG A 3 13.14 -15.67 3.71
C ARG A 3 11.75 -15.14 3.34
N ALA A 4 11.26 -15.51 2.16
CA ALA A 4 9.93 -15.11 1.68
C ALA A 4 8.81 -15.61 2.60
N ALA A 5 8.95 -16.79 3.21
CA ALA A 5 7.95 -17.31 4.14
C ALA A 5 7.87 -16.51 5.45
N HIS A 6 9.01 -16.02 5.97
CA HIS A 6 9.00 -15.15 7.15
C HIS A 6 8.39 -13.77 6.86
N GLU A 7 8.70 -13.17 5.70
CA GLU A 7 8.11 -11.90 5.27
C GLU A 7 6.59 -12.03 5.08
N ASP A 8 6.14 -13.08 4.40
CA ASP A 8 4.71 -13.38 4.23
C ASP A 8 3.99 -13.59 5.58
N GLN A 9 4.60 -14.33 6.52
CA GLN A 9 4.03 -14.53 7.86
C GLN A 9 3.96 -13.23 8.67
N LEU A 10 4.96 -12.37 8.56
CA LEU A 10 4.96 -11.05 9.19
C LEU A 10 3.83 -10.20 8.64
N LEU A 11 3.72 -10.08 7.32
CA LEU A 11 2.67 -9.32 6.64
C LEU A 11 1.29 -9.84 7.01
N LYS A 12 1.05 -11.15 6.93
CA LYS A 12 -0.22 -11.77 7.34
C LYS A 12 -0.57 -11.51 8.80
N SER A 13 0.42 -11.50 9.69
CA SER A 13 0.21 -11.18 11.11
C SER A 13 -0.18 -9.72 11.30
N LEU A 14 0.50 -8.80 10.62
CA LEU A 14 0.22 -7.36 10.68
C LEU A 14 -1.18 -7.04 10.15
N ILE A 15 -1.54 -7.57 8.98
CA ILE A 15 -2.88 -7.39 8.40
C ILE A 15 -3.96 -7.95 9.33
N ARG A 16 -3.72 -9.09 9.98
CA ARG A 16 -4.67 -9.67 10.94
C ARG A 16 -4.92 -8.74 12.14
N GLU A 17 -3.87 -8.09 12.66
CA GLU A 17 -4.04 -7.13 13.76
C GLU A 17 -4.73 -5.85 13.30
N HIS A 18 -4.37 -5.31 12.13
CA HIS A 18 -5.00 -4.10 11.60
C HIS A 18 -6.50 -4.29 11.34
N ARG A 19 -6.91 -5.47 10.87
CA ARG A 19 -8.33 -5.83 10.68
C ARG A 19 -9.17 -5.87 11.96
N LYS A 20 -8.55 -5.92 13.15
CA LYS A 20 -9.29 -5.91 14.42
C LYS A 20 -9.70 -4.49 14.84
N ARG A 21 -9.16 -3.45 14.20
CA ARG A 21 -9.48 -2.05 14.51
C ARG A 21 -10.89 -1.74 14.02
N LYS A 22 -11.73 -1.22 14.91
CA LYS A 22 -13.14 -0.89 14.60
C LYS A 22 -13.31 0.55 14.12
N ASP A 23 -12.54 1.48 14.69
CA ASP A 23 -12.66 2.90 14.38
C ASP A 23 -12.01 3.25 13.02
N GLU A 24 -10.96 2.49 12.67
CA GLU A 24 -10.26 2.57 11.39
C GLU A 24 -10.24 1.19 10.71
N PRO A 25 -11.36 0.75 10.11
CA PRO A 25 -11.43 -0.57 9.50
C PRO A 25 -10.52 -0.66 8.28
N LEU A 26 -9.67 -1.69 8.22
CA LEU A 26 -8.87 -1.96 7.03
C LEU A 26 -9.78 -2.42 5.88
N HIS A 27 -9.74 -1.71 4.75
CA HIS A 27 -10.49 -2.05 3.54
C HIS A 27 -9.61 -2.74 2.50
N LEU A 28 -8.36 -2.29 2.34
CA LEU A 28 -7.42 -2.80 1.33
C LEU A 28 -6.01 -2.80 1.90
N ALA A 29 -5.27 -3.88 1.65
CA ALA A 29 -3.83 -3.94 1.94
C ALA A 29 -3.06 -4.60 0.78
N ILE A 30 -2.01 -3.93 0.33
CA ILE A 30 -1.20 -4.34 -0.82
C ILE A 30 0.27 -4.27 -0.42
N HIS A 31 0.97 -5.40 -0.50
CA HIS A 31 2.42 -5.42 -0.50
C HIS A 31 2.93 -5.13 -1.91
N PHE A 32 3.98 -4.31 -2.06
CA PHE A 32 4.50 -3.96 -3.38
C PHE A 32 6.01 -3.67 -3.36
N GLU A 33 6.66 -3.82 -4.51
CA GLU A 33 8.06 -3.41 -4.65
C GLU A 33 8.18 -1.92 -4.99
N HIS A 34 8.93 -1.17 -4.16
CA HIS A 34 9.17 0.25 -4.39
C HIS A 34 10.49 0.48 -5.13
N ALA A 35 10.44 1.12 -6.30
CA ALA A 35 11.60 1.28 -7.18
C ALA A 35 12.81 1.97 -6.52
N ARG A 36 12.57 2.93 -5.61
CA ARG A 36 13.62 3.64 -4.86
C ARG A 36 13.97 2.99 -3.52
N HIS A 37 13.10 2.13 -3.00
CA HIS A 37 13.22 1.53 -1.67
C HIS A 37 13.18 0.01 -1.77
N LYS A 38 14.04 -0.54 -2.66
CA LYS A 38 14.03 -1.97 -3.02
C LYS A 38 14.32 -2.92 -1.86
N ARG A 39 14.99 -2.41 -0.83
CA ARG A 39 15.34 -3.14 0.39
C ARG A 39 14.30 -2.97 1.51
N ASP A 40 13.33 -2.09 1.33
CA ASP A 40 12.22 -1.94 2.27
C ASP A 40 11.15 -2.99 1.99
N LEU A 41 10.40 -3.35 3.03
CA LEU A 41 9.12 -4.05 2.91
C LEU A 41 8.04 -2.97 2.80
N CYS A 42 7.42 -2.79 1.64
CA CYS A 42 6.46 -1.71 1.42
C CYS A 42 5.02 -2.23 1.44
N LEU A 43 4.19 -1.57 2.24
CA LEU A 43 2.78 -1.89 2.40
C LEU A 43 1.94 -0.63 2.14
N PHE A 44 0.94 -0.76 1.29
CA PHE A 44 -0.08 0.25 1.07
C PHE A 44 -1.37 -0.20 1.72
N GLU A 45 -1.94 0.63 2.60
CA GLU A 45 -3.20 0.34 3.29
C GLU A 45 -4.22 1.44 3.05
N VAL A 46 -5.47 1.01 2.82
CA VAL A 46 -6.63 1.89 2.84
C VAL A 46 -7.46 1.56 4.06
N LEU A 47 -7.60 2.55 4.93
CA LEU A 47 -8.26 2.47 6.22
C LEU A 47 -9.50 3.36 6.19
N GLY A 48 -10.65 2.84 6.62
CA GLY A 48 -11.83 3.67 6.85
C GLY A 48 -11.54 4.72 7.92
N ASN A 49 -12.09 5.93 7.78
CA ASN A 49 -11.89 7.05 8.71
C ASN A 49 -10.45 7.48 8.98
N PHE A 50 -9.44 6.99 8.25
CA PHE A 50 -8.07 7.47 8.40
C PHE A 50 -8.00 8.97 8.10
N GLY A 51 -7.29 9.72 8.95
CA GLY A 51 -7.25 11.19 8.87
C GLY A 51 -8.64 11.84 9.01
N SER A 52 -9.60 11.17 9.65
CA SER A 52 -11.01 11.57 9.71
C SER A 52 -11.66 11.72 8.33
N GLY A 53 -11.17 11.00 7.31
CA GLY A 53 -11.64 11.12 5.92
C GLY A 53 -11.19 12.40 5.21
N SER A 54 -10.33 13.19 5.84
CA SER A 54 -9.77 14.41 5.26
C SER A 54 -8.77 14.08 4.16
N ILE A 55 -8.70 14.96 3.16
CA ILE A 55 -7.75 14.86 2.05
C ILE A 55 -6.55 15.75 2.41
N HIS A 56 -5.35 15.20 2.42
CA HIS A 56 -4.15 16.00 2.73
C HIS A 56 -3.93 17.10 1.69
N GLU A 57 -3.70 18.33 2.18
CA GLU A 57 -3.56 19.53 1.33
C GLU A 57 -2.32 19.50 0.43
N ASP A 58 -1.28 18.78 0.85
CA ASP A 58 -0.02 18.67 0.13
C ASP A 58 -0.09 17.73 -1.10
N LYS A 59 -1.26 17.13 -1.34
CA LYS A 59 -1.53 16.19 -2.43
C LYS A 59 -0.56 15.00 -2.42
N LYS A 60 -0.18 14.56 -1.22
CA LYS A 60 0.63 13.36 -1.00
C LYS A 60 -0.09 12.43 -0.05
N LEU A 61 0.14 11.15 -0.25
CA LEU A 61 -0.35 10.14 0.68
C LEU A 61 0.56 10.12 1.89
N PHE A 62 -0.02 9.85 3.06
CA PHE A 62 0.75 9.71 4.29
C PHE A 62 1.69 8.50 4.18
N GLU A 63 2.96 8.72 4.46
CA GLU A 63 4.00 7.69 4.39
C GLU A 63 4.84 7.71 5.66
N VAL A 64 5.04 6.54 6.26
CA VAL A 64 5.88 6.35 7.43
C VAL A 64 6.79 5.14 7.25
N ALA A 65 8.03 5.25 7.71
CA ALA A 65 9.01 4.17 7.65
C ALA A 65 9.48 3.80 9.06
N PHE A 66 9.43 2.51 9.37
CA PHE A 66 9.95 1.93 10.61
C PHE A 66 11.24 1.19 10.31
N ALA A 67 12.35 1.61 10.92
CA ALA A 67 13.62 0.92 10.77
C ALA A 67 13.51 -0.54 11.21
N ALA A 68 14.25 -1.44 10.57
CA ALA A 68 14.23 -2.87 10.90
C ALA A 68 14.48 -3.15 12.38
N ALA A 69 15.37 -2.38 13.02
CA ALA A 69 15.64 -2.47 14.45
C ALA A 69 14.39 -2.22 15.33
N SER A 70 13.49 -1.35 14.89
CA SER A 70 12.26 -0.98 15.62
C SER A 70 11.11 -1.97 15.43
N VAL A 71 11.13 -2.76 14.36
CA VAL A 71 10.11 -3.80 14.06
C VAL A 71 10.54 -5.18 14.57
N GLY A 72 11.76 -5.27 15.11
CA GLY A 72 12.38 -6.49 15.63
C GLY A 72 13.03 -7.36 14.56
N SER A 73 13.63 -8.49 14.97
CA SER A 73 14.39 -9.41 14.11
C SER A 73 13.61 -10.03 12.94
N ARG A 74 12.31 -9.78 12.84
CA ARG A 74 11.41 -10.28 11.79
C ARG A 74 11.65 -9.61 10.42
N LEU A 75 12.37 -8.49 10.39
CA LEU A 75 12.81 -7.82 9.16
C LEU A 75 14.30 -8.08 8.83
N SER A 76 14.90 -9.18 9.31
CA SER A 76 16.36 -9.45 9.28
C SER A 76 17.10 -9.31 7.94
N SER A 77 16.40 -9.09 6.84
CA SER A 77 16.97 -8.89 5.49
C SER A 77 16.41 -7.67 4.74
N ARG A 78 15.62 -6.84 5.44
CA ARG A 78 15.01 -5.60 4.96
C ARG A 78 15.55 -4.44 5.79
N ASP A 79 15.60 -3.25 5.19
CA ASP A 79 16.14 -2.07 5.88
C ASP A 79 15.04 -1.38 6.72
N ALA A 80 13.79 -1.41 6.23
CA ALA A 80 12.62 -0.84 6.91
C ALA A 80 11.30 -1.52 6.51
N LEU A 81 10.26 -1.34 7.34
CA LEU A 81 8.86 -1.47 6.95
C LEU A 81 8.35 -0.07 6.59
N ARG A 82 7.93 0.12 5.34
CA ARG A 82 7.37 1.37 4.84
C ARG A 82 5.86 1.21 4.67
N LEU A 83 5.10 2.01 5.39
CA LEU A 83 3.65 2.04 5.29
C LEU A 83 3.23 3.31 4.54
N VAL A 84 2.40 3.13 3.52
CA VAL A 84 1.66 4.19 2.87
C VAL A 84 0.21 4.02 3.28
N LEU A 85 -0.36 5.02 3.95
CA LEU A 85 -1.70 4.97 4.53
C LEU A 85 -2.59 6.02 3.86
N THR A 86 -3.85 5.68 3.66
CA THR A 86 -4.84 6.59 3.07
C THR A 86 -6.27 6.18 3.46
N SER A 87 -7.23 7.05 3.15
CA SER A 87 -8.67 6.75 3.24
C SER A 87 -9.27 6.43 1.86
N PRO A 88 -10.47 5.82 1.80
CA PRO A 88 -11.18 5.64 0.54
C PRO A 88 -11.40 6.95 -0.23
N GLU A 89 -11.72 8.04 0.46
CA GLU A 89 -11.99 9.35 -0.11
C GLU A 89 -10.73 9.96 -0.71
N GLU A 90 -9.62 9.91 0.04
CA GLU A 90 -8.33 10.43 -0.39
C GLU A 90 -7.75 9.62 -1.55
N LEU A 91 -7.83 8.29 -1.52
CA LEU A 91 -7.39 7.46 -2.65
C LEU A 91 -8.15 7.80 -3.93
N ARG A 92 -9.47 8.03 -3.86
CA ARG A 92 -10.28 8.40 -5.02
C ARG A 92 -9.88 9.79 -5.57
N GLU A 93 -9.63 10.76 -4.69
CA GLU A 93 -9.09 12.08 -5.10
C GLU A 93 -7.74 11.91 -5.78
N ALA A 94 -6.82 11.16 -5.14
CA ALA A 94 -5.47 10.95 -5.63
C ALA A 94 -5.45 10.26 -7.00
N LEU A 95 -6.37 9.30 -7.23
CA LEU A 95 -6.54 8.64 -8.53
C LEU A 95 -7.07 9.61 -9.59
N ARG A 96 -8.10 10.40 -9.25
CA ARG A 96 -8.73 11.38 -10.14
C ARG A 96 -7.78 12.50 -10.54
N ALA A 97 -7.11 13.11 -9.57
CA ALA A 97 -6.18 14.22 -9.76
C ALA A 97 -4.77 13.75 -10.21
N GLY A 98 -4.52 12.44 -10.26
CA GLY A 98 -3.27 11.88 -10.77
C GLY A 98 -2.06 12.16 -9.87
N TRP A 99 -2.22 12.04 -8.55
CA TRP A 99 -1.14 12.34 -7.60
C TRP A 99 0.10 11.47 -7.84
N ALA A 100 1.28 12.09 -7.80
CA ALA A 100 2.56 11.42 -8.04
C ALA A 100 2.90 10.38 -6.97
N SER A 101 2.36 10.51 -5.76
CA SER A 101 2.51 9.54 -4.66
C SER A 101 1.93 8.15 -5.00
N LEU A 102 1.00 8.05 -5.97
CA LEU A 102 0.47 6.77 -6.44
C LEU A 102 1.35 6.08 -7.48
N THR A 103 2.35 6.77 -8.04
CA THR A 103 3.20 6.21 -9.11
C THR A 103 3.89 4.91 -8.72
N PRO A 104 4.47 4.75 -7.50
CA PRO A 104 5.11 3.50 -7.11
C PRO A 104 4.14 2.31 -7.13
N ILE A 105 2.93 2.49 -6.58
CA ILE A 105 1.92 1.42 -6.48
C ILE A 105 1.37 1.07 -7.87
N LYS A 106 1.05 2.08 -8.70
CA LYS A 106 0.60 1.86 -10.08
C LYS A 106 1.66 1.13 -10.90
N LYS A 107 2.94 1.49 -10.72
CA LYS A 107 4.05 0.80 -11.39
C LYS A 107 4.18 -0.65 -10.92
N ALA A 108 4.08 -0.90 -9.62
CA ALA A 108 4.12 -2.26 -9.09
C ALA A 108 3.02 -3.15 -9.66
N PHE A 109 1.78 -2.64 -9.84
CA PHE A 109 0.75 -3.38 -10.57
C PHE A 109 1.06 -3.60 -12.05
N ALA A 110 1.62 -2.60 -12.74
CA ALA A 110 1.94 -2.71 -14.16
C ALA A 110 3.07 -3.72 -14.46
N ASP A 111 3.93 -3.96 -13.47
CA ASP A 111 5.10 -4.84 -13.51
C ASP A 111 4.87 -6.19 -12.78
N ASP A 112 3.63 -6.51 -12.39
CA ASP A 112 3.28 -7.71 -11.60
C ASP A 112 4.07 -7.86 -10.27
N ALA A 113 4.53 -6.75 -9.71
CA ALA A 113 5.30 -6.63 -8.47
C ALA A 113 4.45 -6.15 -7.27
N ALA A 114 3.13 -6.33 -7.35
CA ALA A 114 2.17 -6.02 -6.30
C ALA A 114 1.37 -7.27 -5.89
N THR A 115 1.22 -7.50 -4.59
CA THR A 115 0.45 -8.61 -4.03
C THR A 115 -0.63 -8.07 -3.10
N VAL A 116 -1.88 -8.38 -3.42
CA VAL A 116 -3.02 -8.02 -2.55
C VAL A 116 -3.06 -8.99 -1.37
N LEU A 117 -2.91 -8.46 -0.16
CA LEU A 117 -2.91 -9.25 1.08
C LEU A 117 -4.31 -9.34 1.69
N PHE A 118 -5.11 -8.29 1.51
CA PHE A 118 -6.48 -8.23 2.01
C PHE A 118 -7.31 -7.24 1.17
N SER A 119 -8.58 -7.58 0.93
CA SER A 119 -9.59 -6.66 0.42
C SER A 119 -10.98 -7.09 0.87
N ASP A 120 -11.76 -6.16 1.43
CA ASP A 120 -13.19 -6.33 1.63
C ASP A 120 -13.98 -5.84 0.41
N SER A 121 -15.31 -5.66 0.53
CA SER A 121 -16.13 -5.15 -0.58
C SER A 121 -15.69 -3.74 -1.03
N ILE A 122 -15.42 -2.83 -0.09
CA ILE A 122 -14.96 -1.47 -0.38
C ILE A 122 -13.56 -1.52 -1.01
N GLY A 123 -12.65 -2.30 -0.43
CA GLY A 123 -11.29 -2.48 -0.94
C GLY A 123 -11.25 -3.07 -2.34
N LYS A 124 -12.15 -3.99 -2.70
CA LYS A 124 -12.23 -4.54 -4.06
C LYS A 124 -12.59 -3.48 -5.10
N HIS A 125 -13.51 -2.56 -4.78
CA HIS A 125 -13.84 -1.45 -5.67
C HIS A 125 -12.64 -0.51 -5.86
N LEU A 126 -11.98 -0.13 -4.76
CA LEU A 126 -10.79 0.72 -4.80
C LEU A 126 -9.62 0.07 -5.55
N LEU A 127 -9.43 -1.23 -5.39
CA LEU A 127 -8.42 -2.00 -6.11
C LEU A 127 -8.67 -1.96 -7.62
N ALA A 128 -9.93 -2.12 -8.05
CA ALA A 128 -10.29 -2.04 -9.46
C ALA A 128 -9.98 -0.65 -10.06
N ASP A 129 -10.30 0.42 -9.33
CA ASP A 129 -9.99 1.80 -9.75
C ASP A 129 -8.47 2.01 -9.88
N LEU A 130 -7.70 1.48 -8.93
CA LEU A 130 -6.24 1.56 -8.90
C LEU A 130 -5.60 0.80 -10.08
N GLN A 131 -6.08 -0.42 -10.35
CA GLN A 131 -5.62 -1.24 -11.47
C GLN A 131 -5.99 -0.63 -12.83
N HIS A 132 -7.19 -0.06 -12.95
CA HIS A 132 -7.60 0.67 -14.15
C HIS A 132 -6.70 1.89 -14.40
N GLY A 133 -6.41 2.65 -13.34
CA GLY A 133 -5.46 3.77 -13.40
C GLY A 133 -4.05 3.34 -13.82
N ALA A 134 -3.58 2.17 -13.40
CA ALA A 134 -2.28 1.61 -13.78
C ALA A 134 -2.24 1.16 -15.26
N ALA A 135 -3.30 0.50 -15.75
CA ALA A 135 -3.40 0.07 -17.14
C ALA A 135 -3.37 1.24 -18.13
N ASN A 136 -4.05 2.34 -17.80
CA ASN A 136 -4.02 3.57 -18.61
C ASN A 136 -2.65 4.23 -18.65
N ALA A 137 -1.89 4.16 -17.55
CA ALA A 137 -0.51 4.65 -17.50
C ALA A 137 0.44 3.80 -18.37
N LYS A 138 0.24 2.48 -18.43
CA LYS A 138 1.02 1.56 -19.28
C LYS A 138 0.84 1.87 -20.77
N LYS A 139 -0.40 2.08 -21.23
CA LYS A 139 -0.71 2.42 -22.64
C LYS A 139 -0.04 3.71 -23.10
N ARG A 140 0.03 4.74 -22.25
CA ARG A 140 0.66 6.04 -22.57
C ARG A 140 2.20 6.00 -22.70
N ARG A 141 2.86 4.91 -22.29
CA ARG A 141 4.33 4.77 -22.40
C ARG A 141 4.77 4.04 -23.66
N ILE A 142 3.83 3.46 -24.42
CA ILE A 142 4.08 2.65 -25.61
C ILE A 142 3.66 3.41 -26.88
N ALA A 143 2.96 4.54 -26.72
CA ALA A 143 2.65 5.50 -27.78
C ALA A 143 3.68 6.63 -27.78
#